data_AF-A0A353Y1S3-F1
#
_entry.id   AF-A0A353Y1S3-F1
#
_cell.length_a   1.000
_cell.length_b   1.000
_cell.length_c   1.000
_cell.angle_alpha   90.00
_cell.angle_beta   90.00
_cell.angle_gamma   90.00
#
_symmetry.space_group_name_H-M   'P 1'
#
loop_
_entity.id
_entity.type
_entity.pdbx_description
1 polymer ?
#
loop_
_entity_poly.entity_id
_entity_poly.type
_entity_poly.pdbx_seq_one_letter_code
_entity_poly.pdbx_strand_id
1 'polypeptide(L)'
;MATTAQGIISSALQEAVKPVTMQATQQSPAANPTQPGQQTTTTPTPTSPTVAAYNPTNVADPTKWEIDNQQTVAGQVKALIDDNSPIIQQARTNAKQAANERGLLNSAMAVSAGESAAYQAALPIAQQDAQTYSQAAGYNADQSNQNNQQNAQYTNSAAQFNAQALNDATLQQLANDNQVLLQSNSQAVDLMNQATGVINNIMMNEKMDAAAKTEASRQIYENLRTNLSILSATSSLNLAELLGENPYQFQSAVQDSGGHFDPADVVYPGYSGELP
;
A
#
# COMPACT_ATOMS: atom_id res chain seq x y z
N MET A 1 -34.53 -69.99 1.64
CA MET A 1 -33.11 -70.13 2.03
C MET A 1 -32.81 -68.88 2.85
N ALA A 2 -32.88 -68.94 4.18
CA ALA A 2 -31.89 -69.54 5.09
C ALA A 2 -30.62 -68.67 5.15
N THR A 3 -30.48 -67.81 6.18
CA THR A 3 -29.55 -67.94 7.36
C THR A 3 -28.07 -67.85 6.97
N THR A 4 -27.17 -67.09 7.63
CA THR A 4 -27.03 -66.66 9.04
C THR A 4 -26.24 -65.32 9.04
N ALA A 5 -26.62 -64.26 9.79
CA ALA A 5 -26.15 -63.87 11.15
C ALA A 5 -24.60 -63.80 11.33
N GLN A 6 -24.01 -63.03 12.26
CA GLN A 6 -24.49 -62.66 13.62
C GLN A 6 -23.71 -61.46 14.22
N GLY A 7 -24.23 -60.84 15.30
CA GLY A 7 -23.61 -59.73 16.06
C GLY A 7 -24.06 -58.31 15.60
N ILE A 8 -24.97 -57.56 16.26
CA ILE A 8 -25.56 -57.62 17.63
C ILE A 8 -24.50 -57.35 18.72
N ILE A 9 -24.66 -56.51 19.76
CA ILE A 9 -25.69 -55.54 20.25
C ILE A 9 -25.03 -54.13 20.35
N SER A 10 -25.59 -53.00 20.80
CA SER A 10 -26.84 -52.55 21.49
C SER A 10 -27.05 -51.06 21.11
N SER A 11 -28.23 -50.42 21.10
CA SER A 11 -29.17 -50.05 22.20
C SER A 11 -28.54 -49.17 23.29
N ALA A 12 -28.87 -47.89 23.60
CA ALA A 12 -29.89 -46.89 23.25
C ALA A 12 -30.64 -46.40 24.51
N LEU A 13 -30.64 -45.06 24.69
CA LEU A 13 -31.56 -44.25 25.51
C LEU A 13 -31.52 -44.34 27.06
N GLN A 14 -32.05 -43.24 27.64
CA GLN A 14 -32.40 -42.98 29.05
C GLN A 14 -31.24 -42.88 30.07
N GLU A 15 -31.27 -42.07 31.14
CA GLU A 15 -32.01 -40.85 31.60
C GLU A 15 -32.01 -40.91 33.15
N ALA A 16 -31.32 -39.98 33.82
CA ALA A 16 -31.42 -39.75 35.26
C ALA A 16 -30.75 -38.41 35.64
N VAL A 17 -31.11 -37.82 36.80
CA VAL A 17 -30.72 -36.45 37.20
C VAL A 17 -30.38 -36.38 38.70
N LYS A 18 -29.56 -35.37 39.10
CA LYS A 18 -29.28 -34.86 40.47
C LYS A 18 -28.21 -35.62 41.29
N PRO A 19 -27.60 -35.01 42.34
CA PRO A 19 -27.35 -33.58 42.64
C PRO A 19 -25.87 -33.27 43.00
N VAL A 20 -25.60 -32.03 43.45
CA VAL A 20 -24.31 -31.56 44.00
C VAL A 20 -24.05 -32.07 45.42
N THR A 21 -22.80 -32.40 45.74
CA THR A 21 -22.26 -32.42 47.12
C THR A 21 -20.86 -31.80 47.15
N MET A 22 -20.60 -30.87 48.07
CA MET A 22 -19.26 -30.34 48.36
C MET A 22 -18.59 -31.14 49.49
N GLN A 23 -17.28 -31.35 49.41
CA GLN A 23 -16.44 -31.46 50.62
C GLN A 23 -14.99 -31.07 50.32
N ALA A 24 -14.33 -30.45 51.31
CA ALA A 24 -13.02 -29.84 51.15
C ALA A 24 -11.96 -30.52 52.03
N THR A 25 -10.72 -30.55 51.53
CA THR A 25 -9.51 -30.76 52.32
C THR A 25 -8.58 -29.57 52.14
N GLN A 26 -7.75 -29.29 53.15
CA GLN A 26 -7.00 -28.04 53.29
C GLN A 26 -5.50 -28.32 53.16
N GLN A 27 -4.73 -27.46 52.47
CA GLN A 27 -3.70 -26.59 53.06
C GLN A 27 -2.74 -25.97 52.00
N SER A 28 -2.21 -24.81 52.37
CA SER A 28 -1.32 -23.89 51.64
C SER A 28 0.13 -24.44 51.49
N PRO A 29 1.00 -23.85 50.64
CA PRO A 29 0.92 -22.51 50.04
C PRO A 29 0.92 -22.45 48.50
N ALA A 30 0.00 -21.66 47.95
CA ALA A 30 0.07 -21.19 46.57
C ALA A 30 1.08 -20.04 46.46
N ALA A 31 1.77 -19.97 45.31
CA ALA A 31 2.57 -18.81 44.96
C ALA A 31 1.70 -17.56 44.71
N ASN A 32 2.30 -16.39 44.89
CA ASN A 32 1.66 -15.08 44.71
C ASN A 32 0.96 -14.97 43.34
N PRO A 33 -0.37 -14.77 43.26
CA PRO A 33 -1.05 -14.54 42.00
C PRO A 33 -0.60 -13.18 41.45
N THR A 34 0.06 -13.17 40.30
CA THR A 34 0.46 -11.94 39.61
C THR A 34 -0.75 -11.06 39.33
N GLN A 35 -0.67 -9.83 39.82
CA GLN A 35 -1.50 -8.68 39.48
C GLN A 35 -2.05 -8.73 38.04
N PRO A 36 -3.36 -8.51 37.82
CA PRO A 36 -3.91 -8.36 36.48
C PRO A 36 -3.13 -7.28 35.70
N GLY A 37 -2.56 -7.67 34.56
CA GLY A 37 -1.75 -6.79 33.74
C GLY A 37 -2.57 -5.58 33.27
N GLN A 38 -1.99 -4.39 33.35
CA GLN A 38 -2.59 -3.19 32.79
C GLN A 38 -2.70 -3.36 31.27
N GLN A 39 -3.91 -3.59 30.78
CA GLN A 39 -4.20 -3.65 29.36
C GLN A 39 -4.05 -2.24 28.78
N THR A 40 -2.86 -1.94 28.25
CA THR A 40 -2.56 -0.65 27.62
C THR A 40 -3.45 -0.45 26.40
N THR A 41 -4.48 0.37 26.54
CA THR A 41 -5.35 0.82 25.45
C THR A 41 -4.57 1.76 24.53
N THR A 42 -3.73 1.19 23.66
CA THR A 42 -3.13 1.92 22.55
C THR A 42 -4.21 2.22 21.52
N THR A 43 -4.85 3.38 21.63
CA THR A 43 -5.86 3.86 20.69
C THR A 43 -5.32 3.74 19.26
N PRO A 44 -5.96 2.96 18.36
CA PRO A 44 -5.53 2.88 16.98
C PRO A 44 -5.87 4.20 16.28
N THR A 45 -4.88 5.08 16.13
CA THR A 45 -5.03 6.29 15.32
C THR A 45 -5.45 5.88 13.90
N PRO A 46 -6.59 6.36 13.37
CA PRO A 46 -7.03 5.99 12.04
C PRO A 46 -6.08 6.58 11.00
N THR A 47 -5.16 5.76 10.50
CA THR A 47 -4.26 6.12 9.41
C THR A 47 -5.06 6.23 8.12
N SER A 48 -5.41 7.45 7.72
CA SER A 48 -6.04 7.72 6.43
C SER A 48 -5.23 7.06 5.30
N PRO A 49 -5.86 6.29 4.40
CA PRO A 49 -5.11 5.48 3.45
C PRO A 49 -4.43 6.37 2.41
N THR A 50 -3.10 6.26 2.31
CA THR A 50 -2.27 7.12 1.47
C THR A 50 -2.33 6.67 0.00
N VAL A 51 -2.88 7.52 -0.86
CA VAL A 51 -2.88 7.32 -2.32
C VAL A 51 -1.44 7.35 -2.88
N ALA A 52 -1.16 6.47 -3.85
CA ALA A 52 0.12 6.45 -4.54
C ALA A 52 0.21 7.59 -5.57
N ALA A 53 1.21 8.45 -5.39
CA ALA A 53 1.55 9.48 -6.36
C ALA A 53 2.34 8.88 -7.53
N TYR A 54 1.85 9.08 -8.76
CA TYR A 54 2.62 8.80 -9.97
C TYR A 54 3.71 9.88 -10.15
N ASN A 55 4.96 9.45 -10.29
CA ASN A 55 6.07 10.28 -10.72
C ASN A 55 6.60 9.77 -12.07
N PRO A 56 6.57 10.57 -13.15
CA PRO A 56 7.05 10.12 -14.45
C PRO A 56 8.55 9.85 -14.42
N THR A 57 8.95 8.74 -15.06
CA THR A 57 10.34 8.51 -15.46
C THR A 57 10.64 9.42 -16.65
N ASN A 58 11.58 10.36 -16.47
CA ASN A 58 12.08 11.16 -17.59
C ASN A 58 12.72 10.26 -18.65
N VAL A 59 12.50 10.59 -19.92
CA VAL A 59 13.23 9.94 -21.02
C VAL A 59 14.73 10.26 -20.83
N ALA A 60 15.59 9.25 -21.00
CA ALA A 60 17.04 9.46 -20.98
C ALA A 60 17.47 10.44 -22.07
N ASP A 61 18.57 11.17 -21.84
CA ASP A 61 19.10 12.13 -22.81
C ASP A 61 19.28 11.47 -24.19
N PRO A 62 18.90 12.15 -25.29
CA PRO A 62 18.98 11.59 -26.62
C PRO A 62 20.43 11.24 -26.97
N THR A 63 20.62 10.04 -27.51
CA THR A 63 21.89 9.54 -28.04
C THR A 63 22.36 10.50 -29.13
N LYS A 64 23.38 11.30 -28.81
CA LYS A 64 24.01 12.21 -29.77
C LYS A 64 24.79 11.40 -30.79
N TRP A 65 24.59 11.73 -32.06
CA TRP A 65 25.46 11.28 -33.13
C TRP A 65 26.71 12.17 -33.16
N GLU A 66 27.81 11.65 -32.62
CA GLU A 66 29.15 12.24 -32.76
C GLU A 66 29.74 11.85 -34.13
N ILE A 67 30.29 12.83 -34.86
CA ILE A 67 30.79 12.62 -36.22
C ILE A 67 32.22 12.07 -36.18
N ASP A 68 32.40 10.83 -36.65
CA ASP A 68 33.74 10.23 -36.83
C ASP A 68 34.35 10.58 -38.21
N ASN A 69 35.68 10.52 -38.31
CA ASN A 69 36.42 10.69 -39.56
C ASN A 69 35.90 9.81 -40.70
N GLN A 70 35.49 8.55 -40.44
CA GLN A 70 34.94 7.64 -41.47
C GLN A 70 33.61 8.12 -42.06
N GLN A 71 32.87 8.98 -41.36
CA GLN A 71 31.63 9.59 -41.84
C GLN A 71 31.91 10.86 -42.66
N THR A 72 33.16 11.32 -42.74
CA THR A 72 33.57 12.50 -43.50
C THR A 72 34.28 12.13 -44.80
N VAL A 73 34.04 12.91 -45.86
CA VAL A 73 34.78 12.77 -47.13
C VAL A 73 36.29 12.98 -46.92
N ALA A 74 36.70 13.84 -45.99
CA ALA A 74 38.11 14.09 -45.69
C ALA A 74 38.81 12.85 -45.10
N GLY A 75 38.18 12.16 -44.14
CA GLY A 75 38.70 10.93 -43.56
C GLY A 75 38.69 9.77 -44.55
N GLN A 76 37.64 9.63 -45.35
CA GLN A 76 37.57 8.59 -46.40
C GLN A 76 38.58 8.82 -47.53
N VAL A 77 38.73 10.06 -48.03
CA VAL A 77 39.81 10.42 -48.95
C VAL A 77 41.16 10.07 -48.33
N LYS A 78 41.41 10.44 -47.06
CA LYS A 78 42.66 10.11 -46.36
C LYS A 78 42.92 8.59 -46.27
N ALA A 79 41.90 7.77 -46.08
CA ALA A 79 42.06 6.31 -46.06
C ALA A 79 42.33 5.73 -47.46
N LEU A 80 41.66 6.25 -48.49
CA LEU A 80 41.80 5.78 -49.88
C LEU A 80 43.12 6.23 -50.55
N ILE A 81 43.71 7.34 -50.12
CA ILE A 81 44.99 7.85 -50.64
C ILE A 81 46.22 7.47 -49.81
N ASP A 82 46.08 6.65 -48.76
CA ASP A 82 47.24 6.21 -47.97
C ASP A 82 48.30 5.57 -48.88
N ASP A 83 49.59 5.77 -48.58
CA ASP A 83 50.70 5.32 -49.43
C ASP A 83 50.66 3.82 -49.76
N ASN A 84 50.01 3.03 -48.90
CA ASN A 84 49.85 1.59 -49.03
C ASN A 84 48.58 1.16 -49.77
N SER A 85 47.67 2.09 -50.12
CA SER A 85 46.36 1.72 -50.69
C SER A 85 46.48 1.08 -52.09
N PRO A 86 45.64 0.07 -52.43
CA PRO A 86 45.67 -0.55 -53.74
C PRO A 86 45.42 0.44 -54.90
N ILE A 87 44.62 1.50 -54.68
CA ILE A 87 44.30 2.48 -55.73
C ILE A 87 45.51 3.38 -56.03
N ILE A 88 46.27 3.75 -54.99
CA ILE A 88 47.54 4.49 -55.10
C ILE A 88 48.62 3.61 -55.76
N GLN A 89 48.73 2.34 -55.36
CA GLN A 89 49.67 1.40 -55.97
C GLN A 89 49.37 1.18 -57.47
N GLN A 90 48.09 1.01 -57.85
CA GLN A 90 47.69 0.88 -59.25
C GLN A 90 47.95 2.17 -60.04
N ALA A 91 47.59 3.33 -59.50
CA ALA A 91 47.79 4.61 -60.17
C ALA A 91 49.28 4.95 -60.37
N ARG A 92 50.13 4.71 -59.35
CA ARG A 92 51.59 4.81 -59.45
C ARG A 92 52.17 3.81 -60.47
N THR A 93 51.57 2.63 -60.62
CA THR A 93 51.99 1.64 -61.64
C THR A 93 51.62 2.07 -63.04
N ASN A 94 50.37 2.49 -63.27
CA ASN A 94 49.91 3.03 -64.56
C ASN A 94 50.73 4.25 -64.99
N ALA A 95 51.02 5.16 -64.06
CA ALA A 95 51.83 6.35 -64.34
C ALA A 95 53.29 6.02 -64.66
N LYS A 96 53.89 5.01 -64.01
CA LYS A 96 55.21 4.49 -64.39
C LYS A 96 55.20 3.87 -65.79
N GLN A 97 54.17 3.09 -66.14
CA GLN A 97 54.02 2.52 -67.49
C GLN A 97 53.94 3.62 -68.56
N ALA A 98 53.05 4.59 -68.40
CA ALA A 98 52.90 5.73 -69.32
C ALA A 98 54.13 6.66 -69.36
N ALA A 99 54.94 6.73 -68.30
CA ALA A 99 56.22 7.42 -68.31
C ALA A 99 57.29 6.64 -69.09
N ASN A 100 57.34 5.31 -68.94
CA ASN A 100 58.27 4.43 -69.64
C ASN A 100 58.02 4.45 -71.16
N GLU A 101 56.75 4.39 -71.58
CA GLU A 101 56.34 4.53 -72.99
C GLU A 101 56.84 5.84 -73.64
N ARG A 102 57.01 6.90 -72.84
CA ARG A 102 57.47 8.23 -73.27
C ARG A 102 58.96 8.45 -73.08
N GLY A 103 59.71 7.45 -72.61
CA GLY A 103 61.13 7.57 -72.23
C GLY A 103 61.40 8.44 -70.99
N LEU A 104 60.35 8.87 -70.29
CA LEU A 104 60.38 9.80 -69.16
C LEU A 104 60.54 9.07 -67.81
N LEU A 105 61.26 7.94 -67.81
CA LEU A 105 61.31 6.84 -66.83
C LEU A 105 61.51 7.24 -65.35
N ASN A 106 62.02 8.44 -65.07
CA ASN A 106 62.34 8.94 -63.72
C ASN A 106 61.86 10.38 -63.48
N SER A 107 60.76 10.79 -64.13
CA SER A 107 60.22 12.15 -64.03
C SER A 107 59.31 12.30 -62.80
N ALA A 108 59.57 13.30 -61.94
CA ALA A 108 58.68 13.65 -60.83
C ALA A 108 57.22 13.92 -61.28
N MET A 109 57.05 14.50 -62.47
CA MET A 109 55.75 14.69 -63.12
C MET A 109 54.93 13.40 -63.28
N ALA A 110 55.57 12.24 -63.44
CA ALA A 110 54.88 10.96 -63.53
C ALA A 110 54.27 10.55 -62.18
N VAL A 111 55.01 10.77 -61.08
CA VAL A 111 54.51 10.52 -59.72
C VAL A 111 53.32 11.43 -59.41
N SER A 112 53.48 12.74 -59.64
CA SER A 112 52.41 13.72 -59.41
C SER A 112 51.17 13.50 -60.31
N ALA A 113 51.35 13.04 -61.55
CA ALA A 113 50.23 12.67 -62.42
C ALA A 113 49.50 11.41 -61.94
N GLY A 114 50.24 10.39 -61.48
CA GLY A 114 49.65 9.19 -60.87
C GLY A 114 48.88 9.50 -59.60
N GLU A 115 49.42 10.36 -58.74
CA GLU A 115 48.74 10.81 -57.52
C GLU A 115 47.51 11.65 -57.83
N SER A 116 47.59 12.61 -58.76
CA SER A 116 46.41 13.39 -59.19
C SER A 116 45.29 12.51 -59.76
N ALA A 117 45.64 11.48 -60.55
CA ALA A 117 44.67 10.49 -61.03
C ALA A 117 44.07 9.65 -59.90
N ALA A 118 44.86 9.26 -58.90
CA ALA A 118 44.37 8.54 -57.72
C ALA A 118 43.42 9.39 -56.87
N TYR A 119 43.72 10.67 -56.62
CA TYR A 119 42.81 11.60 -55.93
C TYR A 119 41.48 11.75 -56.68
N GLN A 120 41.52 11.90 -58.01
CA GLN A 120 40.32 12.02 -58.84
C GLN A 120 39.46 10.74 -58.82
N ALA A 121 40.08 9.56 -58.76
CA ALA A 121 39.39 8.28 -58.62
C ALA A 121 38.87 8.02 -57.19
N ALA A 122 39.59 8.48 -56.16
CA ALA A 122 39.23 8.28 -54.76
C ALA A 122 38.09 9.20 -54.30
N LEU A 123 37.99 10.43 -54.83
CA LEU A 123 36.96 11.40 -54.45
C LEU A 123 35.50 10.90 -54.55
N PRO A 124 35.03 10.29 -55.66
CA PRO A 124 33.65 9.79 -55.74
C PRO A 124 33.40 8.59 -54.81
N ILE A 125 34.40 7.73 -54.60
CA ILE A 125 34.33 6.60 -53.66
C ILE A 125 34.20 7.15 -52.24
N ALA A 126 35.06 8.08 -51.84
CA ALA A 126 35.05 8.72 -50.53
C ALA A 126 33.74 9.48 -50.24
N GLN A 127 33.11 10.07 -51.25
CA GLN A 127 31.80 10.72 -51.11
C GLN A 127 30.70 9.68 -50.86
N GLN A 128 30.66 8.60 -51.65
CA GLN A 128 29.70 7.51 -51.48
C GLN A 128 29.86 6.82 -50.11
N ASP A 129 31.09 6.53 -49.70
CA ASP A 129 31.39 5.88 -48.43
C ASP A 129 31.01 6.78 -47.25
N ALA A 130 31.46 8.04 -47.23
CA ALA A 130 31.12 9.00 -46.17
C ALA A 130 29.59 9.21 -46.05
N GLN A 131 28.88 9.28 -47.18
CA GLN A 131 27.42 9.35 -47.20
C GLN A 131 26.75 8.06 -46.69
N THR A 132 27.36 6.90 -46.92
CA THR A 132 26.85 5.59 -46.45
C THR A 132 27.07 5.43 -44.94
N TYR A 133 28.26 5.72 -44.44
CA TYR A 133 28.58 5.71 -43.01
C TYR A 133 27.76 6.75 -42.23
N SER A 134 27.54 7.93 -42.80
CA SER A 134 26.67 8.97 -42.21
C SER A 134 25.22 8.51 -42.07
N GLN A 135 24.65 7.91 -43.12
CA GLN A 135 23.28 7.36 -43.05
C GLN A 135 23.15 6.23 -42.03
N ALA A 136 24.12 5.32 -41.96
CA ALA A 136 24.13 4.23 -40.99
C ALA A 136 24.24 4.75 -39.54
N ALA A 137 25.08 5.76 -39.30
CA ALA A 137 25.24 6.39 -37.98
C ALA A 137 23.97 7.12 -37.53
N GLY A 138 23.36 7.92 -38.42
CA GLY A 138 22.08 8.59 -38.16
C GLY A 138 20.96 7.60 -37.86
N TYR A 139 20.78 6.56 -38.70
CA TYR A 139 19.77 5.51 -38.49
C TYR A 139 19.93 4.79 -37.14
N ASN A 140 21.17 4.47 -36.75
CA ASN A 140 21.45 3.84 -35.46
C ASN A 140 21.14 4.76 -34.27
N ALA A 141 21.44 6.05 -34.38
CA ALA A 141 21.09 7.04 -33.35
C ALA A 141 19.57 7.23 -33.26
N ASP A 142 18.86 7.35 -34.38
CA ASP A 142 17.40 7.49 -34.43
C ASP A 142 16.69 6.25 -33.88
N GLN A 143 17.15 5.04 -34.21
CA GLN A 143 16.58 3.82 -33.66
C GLN A 143 16.87 3.68 -32.15
N SER A 144 18.05 4.09 -31.68
CA SER A 144 18.35 4.15 -30.24
C SER A 144 17.40 5.13 -29.53
N ASN A 145 17.21 6.32 -30.07
CA ASN A 145 16.33 7.34 -29.54
C ASN A 145 14.84 6.92 -29.57
N GLN A 146 14.41 6.17 -30.59
CA GLN A 146 13.08 5.57 -30.65
C GLN A 146 12.88 4.51 -29.57
N ASN A 147 13.87 3.61 -29.40
CA ASN A 147 13.83 2.54 -28.39
C ASN A 147 13.81 3.13 -26.97
N ASN A 148 14.62 4.16 -26.69
CA ASN A 148 14.67 4.84 -25.40
C ASN A 148 13.33 5.50 -25.05
N GLN A 149 12.70 6.19 -26.02
CA GLN A 149 11.36 6.77 -25.84
C GLN A 149 10.30 5.69 -25.60
N GLN A 150 10.31 4.60 -26.37
CA GLN A 150 9.34 3.50 -26.21
C GLN A 150 9.50 2.80 -24.85
N ASN A 151 10.73 2.55 -24.39
CA ASN A 151 10.98 1.97 -23.07
C ASN A 151 10.49 2.87 -21.93
N ALA A 152 10.72 4.19 -22.03
CA ALA A 152 10.20 5.16 -21.08
C ALA A 152 8.65 5.20 -21.09
N GLN A 153 8.01 5.09 -22.26
CA GLN A 153 6.54 4.96 -22.36
C GLN A 153 6.01 3.69 -21.68
N TYR A 154 6.67 2.53 -21.87
CA TYR A 154 6.28 1.29 -21.18
C TYR A 154 6.46 1.38 -19.66
N THR A 155 7.57 1.96 -19.18
CA THR A 155 7.82 2.15 -17.75
C THR A 155 6.79 3.09 -17.12
N ASN A 156 6.47 4.19 -17.80
CA ASN A 156 5.47 5.17 -17.34
C ASN A 156 4.05 4.58 -17.34
N SER A 157 3.68 3.81 -18.37
CA SER A 157 2.39 3.10 -18.43
C SER A 157 2.27 2.06 -17.30
N ALA A 158 3.31 1.28 -17.05
CA ALA A 158 3.33 0.32 -15.95
C ALA A 158 3.27 1.00 -14.57
N ALA A 159 3.98 2.12 -14.38
CA ALA A 159 3.93 2.90 -13.14
C ALA A 159 2.54 3.52 -12.91
N GLN A 160 1.90 4.04 -13.97
CA GLN A 160 0.53 4.56 -13.90
C GLN A 160 -0.48 3.46 -13.54
N PHE A 161 -0.38 2.27 -14.16
CA PHE A 161 -1.23 1.13 -13.85
C PHE A 161 -1.09 0.68 -12.38
N ASN A 162 0.13 0.57 -11.87
CA ASN A 162 0.37 0.18 -10.47
C ASN A 162 -0.15 1.24 -9.48
N ALA A 163 0.06 2.53 -9.76
CA ALA A 163 -0.48 3.61 -8.94
C ALA A 163 -2.02 3.60 -8.94
N GLN A 164 -2.65 3.39 -10.10
CA GLN A 164 -4.11 3.30 -10.19
C GLN A 164 -4.65 2.08 -9.45
N ALA A 165 -4.07 0.89 -9.63
CA ALA A 165 -4.51 -0.33 -8.94
C ALA A 165 -4.43 -0.20 -7.40
N LEU A 166 -3.40 0.48 -6.87
CA LEU A 166 -3.29 0.79 -5.44
C LEU A 166 -4.36 1.80 -4.99
N ASN A 167 -4.62 2.83 -5.80
CA ASN A 167 -5.64 3.84 -5.50
C ASN A 167 -7.07 3.27 -5.58
N ASP A 168 -7.35 2.35 -6.49
CA ASP A 168 -8.63 1.64 -6.60
C ASP A 168 -8.86 0.70 -5.40
N ALA A 169 -7.81 -0.03 -4.98
CA ALA A 169 -7.86 -0.85 -3.76
C ALA A 169 -8.03 0.02 -2.48
N THR A 170 -7.36 1.16 -2.42
CA THR A 170 -7.52 2.17 -1.36
C THR A 170 -8.95 2.71 -1.30
N LEU A 171 -9.55 3.02 -2.45
CA LEU A 171 -10.93 3.50 -2.52
C LEU A 171 -11.94 2.42 -2.11
N GLN A 172 -11.70 1.15 -2.48
CA GLN A 172 -12.51 0.02 -2.04
C GLN A 172 -12.40 -0.20 -0.52
N GLN A 173 -11.20 -0.12 0.06
CA GLN A 173 -11.03 -0.20 1.50
C GLN A 173 -11.79 0.94 2.22
N LEU A 174 -11.63 2.18 1.75
CA LEU A 174 -12.34 3.33 2.31
C LEU A 174 -13.87 3.20 2.20
N ALA A 175 -14.39 2.59 1.14
CA ALA A 175 -15.81 2.30 1.01
C ALA A 175 -16.28 1.23 2.02
N ASN A 176 -15.50 0.17 2.22
CA ASN A 176 -15.76 -0.86 3.24
C ASN A 176 -15.72 -0.26 4.66
N ASP A 177 -14.72 0.57 4.96
CA ASP A 177 -14.56 1.24 6.26
C ASP A 177 -15.76 2.15 6.56
N ASN A 178 -16.23 2.93 5.57
CA ASN A 178 -17.44 3.75 5.71
C ASN A 178 -18.72 2.90 5.89
N GLN A 179 -18.81 1.73 5.27
CA GLN A 179 -19.93 0.81 5.47
C GLN A 179 -19.91 0.20 6.89
N VAL A 180 -18.75 -0.23 7.38
CA VAL A 180 -18.59 -0.74 8.75
C VAL A 180 -18.87 0.36 9.78
N LEU A 181 -18.36 1.58 9.56
CA LEU A 181 -18.67 2.77 10.34
C LEU A 181 -20.18 3.01 10.45
N LEU A 182 -20.92 2.98 9.33
CA LEU A 182 -22.35 3.22 9.32
C LEU A 182 -23.14 2.10 10.03
N GLN A 183 -22.78 0.83 9.79
CA GLN A 183 -23.40 -0.32 10.45
C GLN A 183 -23.09 -0.36 11.96
N SER A 184 -21.89 0.06 12.37
CA SER A 184 -21.48 0.20 13.76
C SER A 184 -22.29 1.29 14.46
N ASN A 185 -22.50 2.44 13.81
CA ASN A 185 -23.34 3.51 14.35
C ASN A 185 -24.81 3.08 14.52
N SER A 186 -25.41 2.37 13.54
CA SER A 186 -26.79 1.90 13.70
C SER A 186 -26.92 0.87 14.84
N GLN A 187 -25.99 -0.09 14.94
CA GLN A 187 -25.97 -1.05 16.05
C GLN A 187 -25.79 -0.37 17.41
N ALA A 188 -24.94 0.65 17.50
CA ALA A 188 -24.75 1.43 18.72
C ALA A 188 -26.04 2.16 19.15
N VAL A 189 -26.73 2.80 18.19
CA VAL A 189 -28.03 3.46 18.42
C VAL A 189 -29.10 2.46 18.87
N ASP A 190 -29.19 1.29 18.23
CA ASP A 190 -30.14 0.24 18.62
C ASP A 190 -29.88 -0.27 20.04
N LEU A 191 -28.61 -0.51 20.41
CA LEU A 191 -28.23 -0.90 21.78
C LEU A 191 -28.56 0.20 22.81
N MET A 192 -28.30 1.47 22.49
CA MET A 192 -28.64 2.59 23.37
C MET A 192 -30.16 2.70 23.56
N ASN A 193 -30.94 2.60 22.48
CA ASN A 193 -32.40 2.60 22.53
C ASN A 193 -32.95 1.43 23.35
N GLN A 194 -32.41 0.22 23.16
CA GLN A 194 -32.79 -0.97 23.93
C GLN A 194 -32.46 -0.79 25.42
N ALA A 195 -31.27 -0.32 25.76
CA ALA A 195 -30.86 -0.08 27.14
C ALA A 195 -31.75 0.97 27.83
N THR A 196 -32.03 2.10 27.16
CA THR A 196 -32.98 3.12 27.65
C THR A 196 -34.38 2.53 27.86
N GLY A 197 -34.87 1.70 26.93
CA GLY A 197 -36.15 1.00 27.06
C GLY A 197 -36.19 0.05 28.26
N VAL A 198 -35.13 -0.73 28.49
CA VAL A 198 -35.03 -1.64 29.65
C VAL A 198 -34.94 -0.86 30.97
N ILE A 199 -34.13 0.20 31.03
CA ILE A 199 -34.01 1.08 32.20
C ILE A 199 -35.36 1.72 32.56
N ASN A 200 -36.10 2.24 31.58
CA ASN A 200 -37.44 2.80 31.81
C ASN A 200 -38.40 1.76 32.40
N ASN A 201 -38.38 0.51 31.91
CA ASN A 201 -39.18 -0.58 32.46
C ASN A 201 -38.75 -0.98 33.89
N ILE A 202 -37.45 -0.98 34.20
CA ILE A 202 -36.93 -1.20 35.57
C ILE A 202 -37.42 -0.09 36.51
N MET A 203 -37.31 1.17 36.10
CA MET A 203 -37.73 2.33 36.90
C MET A 203 -39.24 2.33 37.17
N MET A 204 -40.06 1.98 36.17
CA MET A 204 -41.52 1.90 36.31
C MET A 204 -42.03 0.65 37.06
N ASN A 205 -41.19 -0.37 37.30
CA ASN A 205 -41.64 -1.60 37.97
C ASN A 205 -41.97 -1.36 39.46
N GLU A 206 -43.25 -1.37 39.82
CA GLU A 206 -43.72 -1.17 41.21
C GLU A 206 -43.27 -2.27 42.19
N LYS A 207 -42.83 -3.44 41.70
CA LYS A 207 -42.44 -4.60 42.53
C LYS A 207 -40.96 -4.64 42.90
N MET A 208 -40.19 -3.61 42.53
CA MET A 208 -38.78 -3.46 42.90
C MET A 208 -38.61 -2.25 43.81
N ASP A 209 -37.85 -2.41 44.89
CA ASP A 209 -37.44 -1.29 45.76
C ASP A 209 -36.39 -0.39 45.07
N ALA A 210 -36.10 0.75 45.68
CA ALA A 210 -35.20 1.75 45.13
C ALA A 210 -33.76 1.25 44.96
N ALA A 211 -33.24 0.39 45.85
CA ALA A 211 -31.89 -0.15 45.74
C ALA A 211 -31.81 -1.22 44.65
N ALA A 212 -32.82 -2.10 44.56
CA ALA A 212 -32.94 -3.08 43.48
C ALA A 212 -33.05 -2.42 42.10
N LYS A 213 -33.76 -1.29 41.99
CA LYS A 213 -33.82 -0.49 40.75
C LYS A 213 -32.47 0.11 40.37
N THR A 214 -31.78 0.75 41.31
CA THR A 214 -30.47 1.37 41.05
C THR A 214 -29.44 0.32 40.61
N GLU A 215 -29.34 -0.81 41.32
CA GLU A 215 -28.39 -1.87 40.96
C GLU A 215 -28.71 -2.52 39.61
N ALA A 216 -29.99 -2.74 39.29
CA ALA A 216 -30.38 -3.27 37.98
C ALA A 216 -30.08 -2.29 36.84
N SER A 217 -30.41 -1.00 36.99
CA SER A 217 -30.07 0.02 35.99
C SER A 217 -28.55 0.17 35.80
N ARG A 218 -27.77 0.09 36.89
CA ARG A 218 -26.30 0.09 36.86
C ARG A 218 -25.76 -1.08 36.03
N GLN A 219 -26.27 -2.29 36.23
CA GLN A 219 -25.85 -3.48 35.46
C GLN A 219 -26.17 -3.35 33.96
N ILE A 220 -27.31 -2.78 33.59
CA ILE A 220 -27.65 -2.49 32.18
C ILE A 220 -26.69 -1.45 31.57
N TYR A 221 -26.32 -0.41 32.32
CA TYR A 221 -25.37 0.61 31.85
C TYR A 221 -23.96 0.04 31.62
N GLU A 222 -23.43 -0.77 32.55
CA GLU A 222 -22.12 -1.41 32.36
C GLU A 222 -22.12 -2.43 31.21
N ASN A 223 -23.23 -3.13 30.98
CA ASN A 223 -23.37 -4.02 29.82
C ASN A 223 -23.41 -3.23 28.50
N LEU A 224 -24.16 -2.14 28.43
CA LEU A 224 -24.17 -1.22 27.29
C LEU A 224 -22.76 -0.70 26.98
N ARG A 225 -22.03 -0.20 28.00
CA ARG A 225 -20.66 0.32 27.86
C ARG A 225 -19.69 -0.76 27.35
N THR A 226 -19.82 -1.99 27.85
CA THR A 226 -19.00 -3.13 27.43
C THR A 226 -19.27 -3.51 25.97
N ASN A 227 -20.54 -3.63 25.57
CA ASN A 227 -20.91 -3.97 24.20
C ASN A 227 -20.49 -2.88 23.21
N LEU A 228 -20.64 -1.60 23.57
CA LEU A 228 -20.18 -0.47 22.75
C LEU A 228 -18.65 -0.41 22.65
N SER A 229 -17.91 -0.79 23.68
CA SER A 229 -16.45 -0.91 23.63
C SER A 229 -16.00 -1.99 22.64
N ILE A 230 -16.64 -3.17 22.66
CA ILE A 230 -16.41 -4.26 21.70
C ILE A 230 -16.71 -3.79 20.25
N LEU A 231 -17.82 -3.08 20.06
CA LEU A 231 -18.23 -2.50 18.77
C LEU A 231 -17.30 -1.36 18.30
N SER A 232 -16.65 -0.65 19.23
CA SER A 232 -15.65 0.36 18.94
C SER A 232 -14.34 -0.26 18.44
N ALA A 233 -13.91 -1.37 19.05
CA ALA A 233 -12.71 -2.11 18.68
C ALA A 233 -12.79 -2.74 17.27
N THR A 234 -14.00 -3.03 16.76
CA THR A 234 -14.21 -3.52 15.38
C THR A 234 -14.34 -2.41 14.34
N SER A 235 -14.43 -1.14 14.74
CA SER A 235 -14.69 0.00 13.84
C SER A 235 -13.65 1.13 13.91
N SER A 236 -12.59 0.98 14.71
CA SER A 236 -11.54 2.00 14.94
C SER A 236 -12.08 3.36 15.45
N LEU A 237 -13.20 3.30 16.17
CA LEU A 237 -13.87 4.43 16.82
C LEU A 237 -13.74 4.27 18.35
N ASN A 238 -14.07 5.31 19.11
CA ASN A 238 -14.06 5.24 20.59
C ASN A 238 -15.44 5.55 21.20
N LEU A 239 -16.46 4.77 20.79
CA LEU A 239 -17.86 5.00 21.22
C LEU A 239 -18.06 4.92 22.73
N ALA A 240 -17.19 4.19 23.45
CA ALA A 240 -17.26 4.03 24.90
C ALA A 240 -16.88 5.28 25.70
N GLU A 241 -16.28 6.31 25.06
CA GLU A 241 -16.01 7.64 25.66
C GLU A 241 -17.16 8.64 25.42
N LEU A 242 -18.05 8.38 24.45
CA LEU A 242 -19.21 9.23 24.19
C LEU A 242 -20.33 9.02 25.22
N LEU A 243 -20.38 7.84 25.84
CA LEU A 243 -21.04 7.64 27.13
C LEU A 243 -20.11 8.14 28.24
N GLY A 244 -20.53 9.19 28.95
CA GLY A 244 -19.81 9.73 30.10
C GLY A 244 -19.87 8.82 31.34
N GLU A 245 -19.69 9.41 32.52
CA GLU A 245 -19.76 8.66 33.77
C GLU A 245 -21.14 8.04 34.01
N ASN A 246 -21.16 6.84 34.58
CA ASN A 246 -22.39 6.09 34.85
C ASN A 246 -23.27 6.86 35.85
N PRO A 247 -24.50 7.28 35.49
CA PRO A 247 -25.35 8.07 36.38
C PRO A 247 -26.00 7.23 37.50
N TYR A 248 -26.01 5.91 37.40
CA TYR A 248 -26.58 4.99 38.39
C TYR A 248 -25.55 4.57 39.43
N GLN A 249 -24.93 5.57 40.08
CA GLN A 249 -24.06 5.34 41.23
C GLN A 249 -24.87 4.92 42.44
N PHE A 250 -24.25 4.13 43.33
CA PHE A 250 -24.73 4.05 44.69
C PHE A 250 -24.52 5.41 45.36
N GLN A 251 -25.62 6.09 45.69
CA GLN A 251 -25.61 7.05 46.78
C GLN A 251 -25.27 6.23 48.04
N SER A 252 -23.99 6.21 48.43
CA SER A 252 -23.54 5.52 49.64
C SER A 252 -24.41 5.98 50.80
N ALA A 253 -25.22 5.07 51.35
CA ALA A 253 -26.03 5.35 52.51
C ALA A 253 -25.11 5.92 53.59
N VAL A 254 -25.34 7.18 53.97
CA VAL A 254 -24.35 8.01 54.68
C VAL A 254 -23.84 7.23 55.88
N GLN A 255 -22.55 6.88 55.86
CA GLN A 255 -21.92 6.24 57.00
C GLN A 255 -21.92 7.26 58.13
N ASP A 256 -22.80 7.03 59.10
CA ASP A 256 -22.91 7.81 60.33
C ASP A 256 -21.51 7.91 60.95
N SER A 257 -20.98 9.11 60.85
CA SER A 257 -19.64 9.50 61.27
C SER A 257 -19.74 10.65 62.27
N GLY A 258 -20.76 10.60 63.15
CA GLY A 258 -20.79 11.41 64.37
C GLY A 258 -21.03 12.90 64.14
N GLY A 259 -21.88 13.26 63.18
CA GLY A 259 -22.34 14.63 62.96
C GLY A 259 -23.38 15.06 64.01
N HIS A 260 -23.17 16.22 64.62
CA HIS A 260 -24.06 16.80 65.64
C HIS A 260 -25.51 16.96 65.14
N PHE A 261 -26.48 16.55 65.96
CA PHE A 261 -27.91 16.60 65.62
C PHE A 261 -28.48 18.00 65.88
N ASP A 262 -28.40 18.89 64.88
CA ASP A 262 -28.99 20.23 64.91
C ASP A 262 -30.28 20.25 64.06
N PRO A 263 -31.48 20.43 64.64
CA PRO A 263 -32.77 20.15 63.98
C PRO A 263 -33.26 21.28 63.05
N ALA A 264 -32.35 22.05 62.44
CA ALA A 264 -32.66 23.28 61.72
C ALA A 264 -32.67 23.18 60.18
N ASP A 265 -31.88 22.29 59.58
CA ASP A 265 -31.55 22.35 58.15
C ASP A 265 -32.22 21.24 57.31
N VAL A 266 -33.55 21.34 57.14
CA VAL A 266 -34.35 20.45 56.28
C VAL A 266 -34.57 21.11 54.91
N VAL A 267 -33.51 21.25 54.13
CA VAL A 267 -33.62 21.62 52.70
C VAL A 267 -34.05 20.39 51.90
N TYR A 268 -35.36 20.24 51.72
CA TYR A 268 -35.91 19.38 50.66
C TYR A 268 -35.60 20.02 49.29
N PRO A 269 -34.84 19.37 48.38
CA PRO A 269 -34.93 19.68 46.96
C PRO A 269 -36.29 19.16 46.46
N GLY A 270 -37.32 20.02 46.58
CA GLY A 270 -38.69 19.67 46.25
C GLY A 270 -38.88 19.38 44.76
N TYR A 271 -39.75 18.41 44.44
CA TYR A 271 -40.33 18.29 43.11
C TYR A 271 -41.15 19.56 42.80
N SER A 272 -40.66 20.41 41.92
CA SER A 272 -41.43 21.48 41.26
C SER A 272 -41.43 21.23 39.75
N GLY A 273 -42.27 20.30 39.30
CA GLY A 273 -42.55 20.13 37.88
C GLY A 273 -43.69 21.04 37.47
N GLU A 274 -43.44 21.97 36.55
CA GLU A 274 -44.49 22.72 35.86
C GLU A 274 -44.36 22.52 34.34
N LEU A 275 -45.36 21.80 33.81
CA LEU A 275 -45.95 22.02 32.49
C LEU A 275 -47.37 22.54 32.78
N PRO A 276 -48.01 23.34 31.90
CA PRO A 276 -47.71 23.53 30.47
C PRO A 276 -46.99 24.83 30.10
#